data_AF-A0A838H8S8-F1
#
_entry.id   AF-A0A838H8S8-F1
#
_cell.length_a   1.000
_cell.length_b   1.000
_cell.length_c   1.000
_cell.angle_alpha   90.00
_cell.angle_beta   90.00
_cell.angle_gamma   90.00
#
_symmetry.space_group_name_H-M   'P 1'
#
loop_
_entity.id
_entity.type
_entity.pdbx_description
1 polymer ?
#
loop_
_entity_poly.entity_id
_entity_poly.type
_entity_poly.pdbx_seq_one_letter_code
_entity_poly.pdbx_strand_id
1 'polypeptide(L)'
;MSSSPCAHVNPSQTSPRPEFVPQSALARCDDPPPPAGLPPGSGSPENEARPRPSSSKPRGRTRPHRRRRWRIVILRCVVRQSRACDYPFFDNGGDPIGFAHRGGALTGDASGLENSMVAFQAAVDLGYRYVETDVHATKDGVLVAFHDPTLERTTDADGLISDLTYGELASVKIGGRESIPRLSDLFSTWPDLRINIDAKSATSVAPLARAIAQHRAWDRVCVASFSARHLRLLRRLLGPRVATSHSVVGVAALRALPTAALRRLAVGPVG
;
A
#
# COMPACT_ATOMS: atom_id res chain seq x y z
N MET A 1 -33.78 50.90 -6.18
CA MET A 1 -32.51 51.65 -6.27
C MET A 1 -31.58 51.05 -5.22
N SER A 2 -30.41 50.49 -5.51
CA SER A 2 -29.67 50.39 -6.77
C SER A 2 -29.17 48.94 -6.96
N SER A 3 -29.10 48.48 -8.21
CA SER A 3 -28.63 47.15 -8.59
C SER A 3 -27.42 47.29 -9.53
N SER A 4 -26.32 46.56 -9.31
CA SER A 4 -25.24 46.28 -10.30
C SER A 4 -24.09 45.47 -9.68
N PRO A 5 -23.32 44.70 -10.47
CA PRO A 5 -23.80 43.80 -11.53
C PRO A 5 -23.10 42.42 -11.51
N CYS A 6 -23.70 41.42 -12.17
CA CYS A 6 -23.03 40.15 -12.48
C CYS A 6 -21.90 40.34 -13.49
N ALA A 7 -20.78 39.64 -13.31
CA ALA A 7 -19.75 39.53 -14.33
C ALA A 7 -20.12 38.45 -15.35
N HIS A 8 -20.30 38.84 -16.62
CA HIS A 8 -20.38 37.89 -17.73
C HIS A 8 -18.98 37.31 -18.03
N VAL A 9 -18.90 36.00 -18.21
CA VAL A 9 -17.72 35.31 -18.78
C VAL A 9 -18.08 34.77 -20.16
N ASN A 10 -17.21 35.01 -21.14
CA ASN A 10 -17.47 34.79 -22.57
C ASN A 10 -17.01 33.39 -23.02
N PRO A 11 -17.87 32.50 -23.55
CA PRO A 11 -17.51 31.12 -23.86
C PRO A 11 -16.92 30.96 -25.27
N SER A 12 -15.66 31.37 -25.48
CA SER A 12 -14.97 31.18 -26.77
C SER A 12 -13.45 31.05 -26.70
N GLN A 13 -12.92 30.23 -25.78
CA GLN A 13 -11.52 29.78 -25.83
C GLN A 13 -11.43 28.26 -25.69
N THR A 14 -11.39 27.58 -26.83
CA THR A 14 -11.10 26.14 -26.93
C THR A 14 -9.59 25.90 -26.79
N SER A 15 -9.17 25.33 -25.68
CA SER A 15 -7.82 24.79 -25.52
C SER A 15 -7.61 23.55 -26.41
N PRO A 16 -6.41 23.36 -27.00
CA PRO A 16 -6.14 22.24 -27.90
C PRO A 16 -6.12 20.90 -27.14
N ARG A 17 -6.64 19.85 -27.78
CA ARG A 17 -6.60 18.48 -27.26
C ARG A 17 -5.15 17.97 -27.25
N PRO A 18 -4.71 17.18 -26.24
CA PRO A 18 -3.40 16.54 -26.27
C PRO A 18 -3.36 15.47 -27.36
N GLU A 19 -2.32 15.52 -28.21
CA GLU A 19 -2.08 14.50 -29.23
C GLU A 19 -1.63 13.17 -28.61
N PHE A 20 -2.08 12.07 -29.21
CA PHE A 20 -1.84 10.71 -28.72
C PHE A 20 -0.48 10.20 -29.21
N VAL A 21 0.53 10.14 -28.34
CA VAL A 21 1.85 9.59 -28.67
C VAL A 21 1.80 8.05 -28.65
N PRO A 22 2.10 7.36 -29.76
CA PRO A 22 2.02 5.91 -29.82
C PRO A 22 3.11 5.23 -28.99
N GLN A 23 2.75 4.08 -28.42
CA GLN A 23 3.50 3.36 -27.37
C GLN A 23 4.83 2.73 -27.84
N SER A 24 5.20 2.87 -29.12
CA SER A 24 6.42 2.34 -29.73
C SER A 24 7.67 3.23 -29.55
N ALA A 25 7.52 4.44 -29.00
CA ALA A 25 8.61 5.43 -28.89
C ALA A 25 9.47 5.34 -27.61
N LEU A 26 9.16 4.45 -26.65
CA LEU A 26 9.91 4.30 -25.40
C LEU A 26 10.98 3.20 -25.49
N ALA A 27 12.11 3.54 -26.11
CA ALA A 27 13.28 2.66 -26.20
C ALA A 27 14.22 2.83 -24.99
N ARG A 28 14.28 1.79 -24.15
CA ARG A 28 15.43 1.29 -23.36
C ARG A 28 16.53 2.29 -22.94
N CYS A 29 16.40 2.79 -21.71
CA CYS A 29 17.49 3.10 -20.76
C CYS A 29 16.94 2.92 -19.32
N ASP A 30 17.60 2.29 -18.34
CA ASP A 30 18.78 1.39 -18.33
C ASP A 30 18.64 0.44 -17.11
N ASP A 31 19.09 -0.82 -17.22
CA ASP A 31 19.09 -1.79 -16.10
C ASP A 31 20.52 -1.99 -15.53
N PRO A 32 20.72 -1.97 -14.19
CA PRO A 32 22.02 -2.22 -13.59
C PRO A 32 22.41 -3.71 -13.66
N PRO A 33 23.70 -4.05 -13.83
CA PRO A 33 24.14 -5.43 -13.98
C PRO A 33 24.02 -6.24 -12.66
N PRO A 34 23.76 -7.56 -12.74
CA PRO A 34 23.66 -8.43 -11.57
C PRO A 34 25.02 -8.64 -10.87
N PRO A 35 25.03 -8.90 -9.55
CA PRO A 35 26.27 -9.06 -8.77
C PRO A 35 27.02 -10.35 -9.13
N ALA A 36 28.36 -10.27 -9.09
CA ALA A 36 29.27 -11.35 -9.49
C ALA A 36 29.17 -12.58 -8.57
N GLY A 37 29.26 -13.77 -9.19
CA GLY A 37 29.21 -15.06 -8.50
C GLY A 37 30.48 -15.42 -7.72
N LEU A 38 30.32 -16.33 -6.76
CA LEU A 38 31.40 -16.93 -5.97
C LEU A 38 32.32 -17.82 -6.85
N PRO A 39 33.63 -17.90 -6.55
CA PRO A 39 34.57 -18.72 -7.31
C PRO A 39 34.34 -20.23 -7.09
N PRO A 40 34.63 -21.08 -8.09
CA PRO A 40 34.45 -22.53 -7.99
C PRO A 40 35.48 -23.18 -7.06
N GLY A 41 35.06 -24.20 -6.31
CA GLY A 41 35.94 -24.99 -5.47
C GLY A 41 36.81 -25.95 -6.28
N SER A 42 38.12 -25.92 -6.04
CA SER A 42 39.09 -26.88 -6.60
C SER A 42 38.98 -28.24 -5.92
N GLY A 43 39.11 -29.32 -6.70
CA GLY A 43 38.84 -30.69 -6.25
C GLY A 43 39.86 -31.30 -5.28
N SER A 44 39.44 -32.42 -4.68
CA SER A 44 40.27 -33.38 -3.96
C SER A 44 41.32 -34.02 -4.88
N PRO A 45 42.30 -34.70 -4.27
CA PRO A 45 42.59 -36.06 -4.72
C PRO A 45 42.55 -37.10 -3.58
N GLU A 46 42.30 -38.33 -4.00
CA GLU A 46 42.57 -39.59 -3.29
C GLU A 46 44.12 -39.76 -3.15
N ASN A 47 44.74 -40.74 -2.49
CA ASN A 47 44.33 -42.06 -2.01
C ASN A 47 45.38 -42.58 -0.97
N GLU A 48 45.32 -43.87 -0.65
CA GLU A 48 46.37 -44.75 -0.08
C GLU A 48 46.54 -44.85 1.45
N ALA A 49 47.04 -46.02 1.86
CA ALA A 49 46.96 -46.56 3.21
C ALA A 49 48.19 -47.41 3.60
N ARG A 50 48.33 -47.65 4.92
CA ARG A 50 49.33 -48.47 5.66
C ARG A 50 50.64 -47.75 6.03
N PRO A 51 51.40 -48.25 7.04
CA PRO A 51 51.07 -49.22 8.10
C PRO A 51 51.19 -48.64 9.53
N ARG A 52 50.87 -49.44 10.56
CA ARG A 52 50.97 -49.06 11.99
C ARG A 52 52.40 -49.24 12.54
N PRO A 53 52.86 -48.33 13.42
CA PRO A 53 53.82 -48.66 14.48
C PRO A 53 53.14 -48.74 15.87
N SER A 54 53.84 -49.32 16.84
CA SER A 54 53.31 -49.72 18.14
C SER A 54 53.55 -48.73 19.29
N SER A 55 52.79 -48.92 20.37
CA SER A 55 53.20 -48.73 21.78
C SER A 55 53.90 -47.41 22.20
N SER A 56 53.14 -46.48 22.78
CA SER A 56 53.35 -46.01 24.18
C SER A 56 52.27 -44.99 24.59
N LYS A 57 51.88 -44.99 25.88
CA LYS A 57 50.98 -43.98 26.47
C LYS A 57 51.79 -42.92 27.24
N PRO A 58 51.73 -41.63 26.87
CA PRO A 58 52.02 -40.54 27.79
C PRO A 58 50.78 -40.26 28.67
N ARG A 59 50.99 -40.03 29.97
CA ARG A 59 49.92 -39.72 30.92
C ARG A 59 49.49 -38.25 30.83
N GLY A 60 48.21 -38.01 31.10
CA GLY A 60 47.70 -36.82 31.82
C GLY A 60 48.10 -35.42 31.32
N ARG A 61 47.20 -34.78 30.56
CA ARG A 61 47.03 -33.31 30.60
C ARG A 61 45.57 -32.95 30.30
N THR A 62 44.82 -32.64 31.35
CA THR A 62 43.44 -32.14 31.25
C THR A 62 43.43 -30.76 30.60
N ARG A 63 42.80 -30.64 29.43
CA ARG A 63 42.58 -29.33 28.78
C ARG A 63 41.48 -28.59 29.54
N PRO A 64 41.66 -27.32 29.95
CA PRO A 64 40.61 -26.57 30.63
C PRO A 64 39.44 -26.30 29.67
N HIS A 65 38.23 -26.61 30.12
CA HIS A 65 37.01 -26.49 29.34
C HIS A 65 36.66 -25.01 29.13
N ARG A 66 37.12 -24.42 28.01
CA ARG A 66 36.87 -23.01 27.68
C ARG A 66 35.37 -22.79 27.41
N ARG A 67 34.61 -22.41 28.45
CA ARG A 67 33.19 -22.05 28.35
C ARG A 67 33.05 -20.86 27.39
N ARG A 68 32.58 -21.12 26.17
CA ARG A 68 32.23 -20.07 25.20
C ARG A 68 31.01 -19.32 25.73
N ARG A 69 31.24 -18.15 26.36
CA ARG A 69 30.16 -17.19 26.66
C ARG A 69 29.61 -16.68 25.33
N TRP A 70 28.43 -17.15 24.95
CA TRP A 70 27.64 -16.53 23.90
C TRP A 70 27.22 -15.13 24.37
N ARG A 71 27.87 -14.08 23.84
CA ARG A 71 27.38 -12.71 24.01
C ARG A 71 26.17 -12.58 23.10
N ILE A 72 24.97 -12.69 23.67
CA ILE A 72 23.73 -12.31 22.98
C ILE A 72 23.84 -10.82 22.69
N VAL A 73 24.07 -10.46 21.43
CA VAL A 73 23.96 -9.08 20.96
C VAL A 73 22.48 -8.80 20.80
N ILE A 74 21.85 -8.26 21.85
CA ILE A 74 20.50 -7.70 21.74
C ILE A 74 20.62 -6.46 20.87
N LEU A 75 20.34 -6.60 19.58
CA LEU A 75 20.23 -5.46 18.67
C LEU A 75 19.02 -4.63 19.11
N ARG A 76 19.29 -3.56 19.84
CA ARG A 76 18.29 -2.68 20.43
C ARG A 76 17.63 -1.87 19.31
N CYS A 77 16.60 -2.44 18.69
CA CYS A 77 15.82 -1.80 17.64
C CYS A 77 15.05 -0.62 18.25
N VAL A 78 15.63 0.57 18.19
CA VAL A 78 14.96 1.81 18.56
C VAL A 78 13.93 2.10 17.48
N VAL A 79 12.71 1.61 17.70
CA VAL A 79 11.55 2.01 16.92
C VAL A 79 11.32 3.49 17.18
N ARG A 80 11.80 4.34 16.27
CA ARG A 80 11.44 5.76 16.25
C ARG A 80 9.94 5.83 16.00
N GLN A 81 9.20 6.45 16.92
CA GLN A 81 7.77 6.69 16.74
C GLN A 81 7.57 7.71 15.63
N SER A 82 7.04 7.28 14.48
CA SER A 82 6.54 8.19 13.47
C SER A 82 5.30 8.91 13.98
N ARG A 83 5.26 10.23 13.84
CA ARG A 83 4.07 11.05 14.06
C ARG A 83 3.26 11.14 12.78
N ALA A 84 1.99 11.55 12.86
CA ALA A 84 1.19 11.82 11.66
C ALA A 84 1.86 12.88 10.76
N CYS A 85 2.37 13.96 11.36
CA CYS A 85 3.12 15.02 10.67
C CYS A 85 4.44 14.57 10.00
N ASP A 86 4.91 13.34 10.23
CA ASP A 86 6.09 12.81 9.53
C ASP A 86 5.74 12.28 8.12
N TYR A 87 4.45 12.25 7.74
CA TYR A 87 3.96 11.80 6.44
C TYR A 87 3.29 12.96 5.67
N PRO A 88 3.67 13.25 4.41
CA PRO A 88 3.03 14.31 3.60
C PRO A 88 1.52 14.10 3.36
N PHE A 89 1.04 12.87 3.55
CA PHE A 89 -0.38 12.55 3.53
C PHE A 89 -1.15 13.36 4.60
N PHE A 90 -0.59 13.56 5.79
CA PHE A 90 -1.23 14.33 6.86
C PHE A 90 -0.78 15.80 6.90
N ASP A 91 -0.14 16.30 5.84
CA ASP A 91 0.24 17.71 5.72
C ASP A 91 -0.99 18.58 5.37
N ASN A 92 -1.66 19.07 6.41
CA ASN A 92 -2.83 19.92 6.32
C ASN A 92 -2.81 21.12 7.30
N GLY A 93 -1.66 21.43 7.90
CA GLY A 93 -1.53 22.46 8.94
C GLY A 93 -1.93 22.02 10.36
N GLY A 94 -2.43 20.80 10.55
CA GLY A 94 -2.91 20.28 11.84
C GLY A 94 -4.41 20.42 12.07
N ASP A 95 -5.15 20.94 11.08
CA ASP A 95 -6.61 21.05 11.11
C ASP A 95 -7.32 19.67 11.11
N PRO A 96 -8.63 19.60 11.40
CA PRO A 96 -9.42 18.40 11.14
C PRO A 96 -9.40 18.00 9.66
N ILE A 97 -9.24 16.71 9.37
CA ILE A 97 -9.34 16.17 8.01
C ILE A 97 -10.76 15.63 7.78
N GLY A 98 -11.49 16.24 6.84
CA GLY A 98 -12.72 15.65 6.29
C GLY A 98 -12.37 14.60 5.24
N PHE A 99 -12.83 13.36 5.44
CA PHE A 99 -12.73 12.26 4.47
C PHE A 99 -14.09 11.99 3.83
N ALA A 100 -14.16 12.01 2.50
CA ALA A 100 -15.32 11.50 1.77
C ALA A 100 -15.25 9.96 1.71
N HIS A 101 -15.91 9.29 2.67
CA HIS A 101 -16.00 7.83 2.75
C HIS A 101 -16.65 7.25 1.49
N ARG A 102 -15.99 6.30 0.82
CA ARG A 102 -16.36 5.73 -0.49
C ARG A 102 -16.67 6.79 -1.56
N GLY A 103 -15.96 7.91 -1.53
CA GLY A 103 -16.19 9.06 -2.41
C GLY A 103 -17.39 9.95 -2.02
N GLY A 104 -18.06 9.73 -0.89
CA GLY A 104 -19.08 10.67 -0.38
C GLY A 104 -20.47 10.57 -1.04
N ALA A 105 -20.84 9.40 -1.55
CA ALA A 105 -22.08 9.11 -2.28
C ALA A 105 -23.39 9.12 -1.44
N LEU A 106 -23.59 10.11 -0.57
CA LEU A 106 -24.74 10.21 0.35
C LEU A 106 -25.78 11.27 -0.05
N THR A 107 -25.46 12.17 -0.98
CA THR A 107 -26.31 13.31 -1.36
C THR A 107 -26.21 13.64 -2.85
N GLY A 108 -27.19 14.39 -3.36
CA GLY A 108 -27.22 14.86 -4.75
C GLY A 108 -27.27 13.72 -5.79
N ASP A 109 -26.83 14.03 -7.02
CA ASP A 109 -26.89 13.11 -8.16
C ASP A 109 -25.96 11.89 -8.04
N ALA A 110 -25.02 11.95 -7.09
CA ALA A 110 -24.10 10.89 -6.70
C ALA A 110 -24.66 9.96 -5.59
N SER A 111 -25.84 10.25 -5.04
CA SER A 111 -26.43 9.46 -3.96
C SER A 111 -26.60 7.99 -4.35
N GLY A 112 -26.08 7.07 -3.53
CA GLY A 112 -26.10 5.63 -3.79
C GLY A 112 -25.01 5.12 -4.76
N LEU A 113 -24.24 6.01 -5.39
CA LEU A 113 -23.18 5.66 -6.35
C LEU A 113 -21.80 5.57 -5.67
N GLU A 114 -21.71 4.81 -4.57
CA GLU A 114 -20.48 4.68 -3.78
C GLU A 114 -19.31 4.11 -4.61
N ASN A 115 -18.10 4.60 -4.33
CA ASN A 115 -16.87 4.28 -5.07
C ASN A 115 -16.93 4.53 -6.61
N SER A 116 -17.85 5.36 -7.12
CA SER A 116 -17.90 5.78 -8.52
C SER A 116 -17.08 7.05 -8.81
N MET A 117 -16.67 7.27 -10.07
CA MET A 117 -15.98 8.51 -10.48
C MET A 117 -16.83 9.75 -10.23
N VAL A 118 -18.16 9.67 -10.41
CA VAL A 118 -19.09 10.77 -10.15
C VAL A 118 -19.13 11.12 -8.65
N ALA A 119 -19.12 10.13 -7.75
CA ALA A 119 -19.02 10.40 -6.33
C ALA A 119 -17.70 11.09 -5.96
N PHE A 120 -16.56 10.55 -6.42
CA PHE A 120 -15.26 11.18 -6.17
C PHE A 120 -15.18 12.61 -6.72
N GLN A 121 -15.73 12.87 -7.91
CA GLN A 121 -15.80 14.23 -8.46
C GLN A 121 -16.67 15.15 -7.60
N ALA A 122 -17.87 14.71 -7.20
CA ALA A 122 -18.75 15.49 -6.33
C ALA A 122 -18.10 15.84 -4.99
N ALA A 123 -17.31 14.93 -4.41
CA ALA A 123 -16.51 15.23 -3.20
C ALA A 123 -15.43 16.30 -3.48
N VAL A 124 -14.72 16.20 -4.60
CA VAL A 124 -13.71 17.21 -5.00
C VAL A 124 -14.37 18.58 -5.24
N ASP A 125 -15.54 18.63 -5.88
CA ASP A 125 -16.30 19.86 -6.14
C ASP A 125 -16.80 20.52 -4.84
N LEU A 126 -17.10 19.73 -3.80
CA LEU A 126 -17.38 20.19 -2.44
C LEU A 126 -16.12 20.62 -1.66
N GLY A 127 -14.93 20.55 -2.26
CA GLY A 127 -13.67 20.98 -1.66
C GLY A 127 -12.95 19.93 -0.82
N TYR A 128 -13.34 18.65 -0.87
CA TYR A 128 -12.63 17.60 -0.16
C TYR A 128 -11.23 17.39 -0.76
N ARG A 129 -10.19 17.70 0.03
CA ARG A 129 -8.79 17.34 -0.30
C ARG A 129 -8.45 15.87 -0.02
N TYR A 130 -9.37 15.14 0.61
CA TYR A 130 -9.21 13.76 1.03
C TYR A 130 -10.46 12.93 0.73
N VAL A 131 -10.27 11.84 0.00
CA VAL A 131 -11.30 10.80 -0.16
C VAL A 131 -10.83 9.50 0.46
N GLU A 132 -11.78 8.62 0.73
CA GLU A 132 -11.53 7.25 1.10
C GLU A 132 -12.20 6.31 0.08
N THR A 133 -11.57 5.18 -0.18
CA THR A 133 -12.04 4.18 -1.13
C THR A 133 -11.59 2.78 -0.71
N ASP A 134 -12.35 1.79 -1.16
CA ASP A 134 -12.14 0.38 -0.94
C ASP A 134 -11.57 -0.27 -2.20
N VAL A 135 -10.64 -1.23 -2.08
CA VAL A 135 -10.12 -1.94 -3.26
C VAL A 135 -10.14 -3.46 -3.16
N HIS A 136 -10.59 -4.07 -4.25
CA HIS A 136 -10.41 -5.48 -4.58
C HIS A 136 -9.55 -5.60 -5.84
N ALA A 137 -8.94 -6.77 -6.03
CA ALA A 137 -8.29 -7.13 -7.29
C ALA A 137 -9.16 -8.11 -8.07
N THR A 138 -9.33 -7.83 -9.35
CA THR A 138 -9.94 -8.74 -10.34
C THR A 138 -9.06 -9.98 -10.55
N LYS A 139 -9.59 -10.97 -11.26
CA LYS A 139 -8.89 -12.20 -11.67
C LYS A 139 -7.61 -11.94 -12.46
N ASP A 140 -7.60 -10.91 -13.31
CA ASP A 140 -6.44 -10.42 -14.07
C ASP A 140 -5.57 -9.41 -13.29
N GLY A 141 -5.88 -9.15 -12.01
CA GLY A 141 -5.04 -8.39 -11.08
C GLY A 141 -5.18 -6.86 -11.18
N VAL A 142 -6.19 -6.36 -11.87
CA VAL A 142 -6.57 -4.94 -11.91
C VAL A 142 -7.24 -4.57 -10.60
N LEU A 143 -6.90 -3.40 -10.03
CA LEU A 143 -7.57 -2.89 -8.84
C LEU A 143 -8.78 -2.07 -9.21
N VAL A 144 -9.93 -2.45 -8.66
CA VAL A 144 -11.20 -1.73 -8.78
C VAL A 144 -11.57 -1.05 -7.47
N ALA A 145 -12.14 0.15 -7.56
CA ALA A 145 -12.71 0.87 -6.42
C ALA A 145 -14.09 0.27 -6.10
N PHE A 146 -14.17 -0.56 -5.05
CA PHE A 146 -15.40 -1.28 -4.69
C PHE A 146 -15.34 -1.84 -3.26
N HIS A 147 -16.44 -1.76 -2.51
CA HIS A 147 -16.46 -2.17 -1.09
C HIS A 147 -16.55 -3.68 -0.87
N ASP A 148 -17.61 -4.30 -1.39
CA ASP A 148 -17.96 -5.68 -1.10
C ASP A 148 -17.17 -6.66 -1.99
N PRO A 149 -16.94 -7.92 -1.55
CA PRO A 149 -16.31 -8.92 -2.41
C PRO A 149 -17.19 -9.32 -3.59
N THR A 150 -18.49 -9.06 -3.53
CA THR A 150 -19.52 -9.44 -4.51
C THR A 150 -20.30 -8.22 -5.01
N LEU A 151 -20.93 -8.34 -6.17
CA LEU A 151 -21.46 -7.21 -6.96
C LEU A 151 -22.89 -6.75 -6.59
N GLU A 152 -23.66 -7.58 -5.89
CA GLU A 152 -25.15 -7.54 -5.90
C GLU A 152 -25.73 -6.32 -5.18
N ARG A 153 -25.04 -5.77 -4.17
CA ARG A 153 -25.59 -4.69 -3.32
C ARG A 153 -25.68 -3.35 -4.05
N THR A 154 -24.74 -3.07 -4.96
CA THR A 154 -24.53 -1.73 -5.52
C THR A 154 -24.56 -1.70 -7.05
N THR A 155 -24.63 -2.84 -7.73
CA THR A 155 -24.61 -2.93 -9.19
C THR A 155 -25.82 -3.66 -9.76
N ASP A 156 -25.87 -3.76 -11.09
CA ASP A 156 -26.83 -4.52 -11.89
C ASP A 156 -26.39 -5.96 -12.20
N ALA A 157 -25.37 -6.48 -11.49
CA ALA A 157 -24.80 -7.81 -11.71
C ALA A 157 -24.50 -8.58 -10.41
N ASP A 158 -24.37 -9.90 -10.54
CA ASP A 158 -24.03 -10.82 -9.45
C ASP A 158 -22.61 -11.39 -9.61
N GLY A 159 -22.01 -11.85 -8.51
CA GLY A 159 -20.78 -12.63 -8.52
C GLY A 159 -19.59 -11.99 -7.79
N LEU A 160 -18.52 -12.76 -7.63
CA LEU A 160 -17.29 -12.37 -6.93
C LEU A 160 -16.33 -11.59 -7.83
N ILE A 161 -15.86 -10.43 -7.36
CA ILE A 161 -14.88 -9.60 -8.10
C ILE A 161 -13.58 -10.36 -8.39
N SER A 162 -13.16 -11.27 -7.51
CA SER A 162 -11.95 -12.08 -7.68
C SER A 162 -12.02 -13.07 -8.86
N ASP A 163 -13.22 -13.37 -9.33
CA ASP A 163 -13.48 -14.47 -10.27
C ASP A 163 -13.70 -13.93 -11.70
N LEU A 164 -13.86 -12.60 -11.81
CA LEU A 164 -14.08 -11.83 -13.04
C LEU A 164 -12.82 -11.02 -13.40
N THR A 165 -12.55 -10.88 -14.70
CA THR A 165 -11.55 -9.95 -15.24
C THR A 165 -12.10 -8.53 -15.31
N TYR A 166 -11.22 -7.52 -15.42
CA TYR A 166 -11.70 -6.15 -15.61
C TYR A 166 -12.47 -5.96 -16.93
N GLY A 167 -12.16 -6.75 -17.96
CA GLY A 167 -12.93 -6.76 -19.21
C GLY A 167 -14.39 -7.21 -19.02
N GLU A 168 -14.62 -8.22 -18.18
CA GLU A 168 -15.97 -8.69 -17.82
C GLU A 168 -16.71 -7.66 -16.93
N LEU A 169 -15.99 -6.94 -16.05
CA LEU A 169 -16.57 -5.87 -15.23
C LEU A 169 -16.89 -4.58 -16.00
N ALA A 170 -16.38 -4.39 -17.23
CA ALA A 170 -16.51 -3.12 -17.95
C ALA A 170 -17.97 -2.75 -18.28
N SER A 171 -18.85 -3.75 -18.46
CA SER A 171 -20.29 -3.57 -18.68
C SER A 171 -21.11 -3.37 -17.41
N VAL A 172 -20.60 -3.77 -16.24
CA VAL A 172 -21.30 -3.70 -14.95
C VAL A 172 -21.46 -2.25 -14.49
N LYS A 173 -22.65 -1.90 -13.99
CA LYS A 173 -23.02 -0.54 -13.61
C LYS A 173 -23.42 -0.40 -12.15
N ILE A 174 -22.65 0.41 -11.41
CA ILE A 174 -23.03 0.92 -10.09
C ILE A 174 -24.32 1.75 -10.25
N GLY A 175 -25.36 1.37 -9.52
CA GLY A 175 -26.68 1.99 -9.57
C GLY A 175 -27.30 2.04 -10.98
N GLY A 176 -26.94 1.11 -11.87
CA GLY A 176 -27.39 1.11 -13.28
C GLY A 176 -26.86 2.28 -14.13
N ARG A 177 -25.89 3.05 -13.63
CA ARG A 177 -25.39 4.29 -14.26
C ARG A 177 -23.87 4.29 -14.49
N GLU A 178 -23.09 4.12 -13.43
CA GLU A 178 -21.64 4.36 -13.45
C GLU A 178 -20.84 3.07 -13.61
N SER A 179 -19.79 3.07 -14.43
CA SER A 179 -18.86 1.93 -14.48
C SER A 179 -18.00 1.85 -13.23
N ILE A 180 -17.63 0.63 -12.83
CA ILE A 180 -16.71 0.38 -11.70
C ILE A 180 -15.32 0.98 -12.02
N PRO A 181 -14.81 1.98 -11.27
CA PRO A 181 -13.54 2.62 -11.59
C PRO A 181 -12.33 1.75 -11.27
N ARG A 182 -11.23 1.92 -12.02
CA ARG A 182 -9.93 1.39 -11.60
C ARG A 182 -9.24 2.36 -10.66
N LEU A 183 -8.45 1.86 -9.72
CA LEU A 183 -7.62 2.70 -8.85
C LEU A 183 -6.63 3.58 -9.66
N SER A 184 -6.16 3.08 -10.81
CA SER A 184 -5.32 3.86 -11.74
C SER A 184 -6.03 5.09 -12.31
N ASP A 185 -7.35 5.03 -12.46
CA ASP A 185 -8.15 6.13 -13.00
C ASP A 185 -8.26 7.22 -11.93
N LEU A 186 -8.60 6.88 -10.68
CA LEU A 186 -8.55 7.80 -9.54
C LEU A 186 -7.18 8.49 -9.41
N PHE A 187 -6.08 7.73 -9.49
CA PHE A 187 -4.73 8.27 -9.40
C PHE A 187 -4.38 9.21 -10.56
N SER A 188 -4.95 9.02 -11.75
CA SER A 188 -4.63 9.82 -12.94
C SER A 188 -5.53 11.05 -13.07
N THR A 189 -6.80 10.93 -12.71
CA THR A 189 -7.78 12.04 -12.76
C THR A 189 -7.48 13.11 -11.73
N TRP A 190 -7.11 12.73 -10.50
CA TRP A 190 -6.78 13.68 -9.44
C TRP A 190 -5.37 13.42 -8.89
N PRO A 191 -4.32 14.07 -9.43
CA PRO A 191 -2.94 13.86 -9.01
C PRO A 191 -2.65 14.41 -7.60
N ASP A 192 -3.33 15.49 -7.19
CA ASP A 192 -3.12 16.14 -5.88
C ASP A 192 -4.04 15.61 -4.77
N LEU A 193 -5.07 14.83 -5.14
CA LEU A 193 -6.02 14.26 -4.19
C LEU A 193 -5.34 13.21 -3.32
N ARG A 194 -5.57 13.34 -2.01
CA ARG A 194 -5.07 12.40 -1.00
C ARG A 194 -6.11 11.31 -0.78
N ILE A 195 -5.68 10.04 -0.87
CA ILE A 195 -6.59 8.89 -0.89
C ILE A 195 -6.24 7.94 0.27
N ASN A 196 -7.20 7.68 1.16
CA ASN A 196 -7.12 6.54 2.07
C ASN A 196 -7.70 5.29 1.38
N ILE A 197 -6.93 4.21 1.30
CA ILE A 197 -7.27 3.03 0.48
C ILE A 197 -7.37 1.78 1.37
N ASP A 198 -8.56 1.21 1.53
CA ASP A 198 -8.76 -0.06 2.26
C ASP A 198 -8.52 -1.29 1.37
N ALA A 199 -7.46 -2.04 1.67
CA ALA A 199 -7.14 -3.31 1.02
C ALA A 199 -8.01 -4.45 1.58
N LYS A 200 -9.20 -4.63 0.99
CA LYS A 200 -10.23 -5.59 1.42
C LYS A 200 -9.78 -7.05 1.33
N SER A 201 -9.15 -7.43 0.23
CA SER A 201 -8.77 -8.82 -0.06
C SER A 201 -7.26 -9.07 0.04
N ALA A 202 -6.87 -10.33 0.27
CA ALA A 202 -5.45 -10.70 0.23
C ALA A 202 -4.85 -10.56 -1.18
N THR A 203 -5.66 -10.72 -2.23
CA THR A 203 -5.28 -10.54 -3.64
C THR A 203 -5.01 -9.07 -3.99
N SER A 204 -5.66 -8.11 -3.33
CA SER A 204 -5.44 -6.67 -3.56
C SER A 204 -4.07 -6.15 -3.09
N VAL A 205 -3.42 -6.81 -2.12
CA VAL A 205 -2.22 -6.31 -1.42
C VAL A 205 -1.03 -6.05 -2.35
N ALA A 206 -0.67 -7.03 -3.19
CA ALA A 206 0.48 -6.89 -4.08
C ALA A 206 0.21 -5.96 -5.29
N PRO A 207 -0.96 -6.03 -5.95
CA PRO A 207 -1.40 -5.00 -6.90
C PRO A 207 -1.37 -3.59 -6.31
N LEU A 208 -1.82 -3.38 -5.06
CA LEU A 208 -1.89 -2.05 -4.45
C LEU A 208 -0.49 -1.45 -4.26
N ALA A 209 0.47 -2.26 -3.80
CA ALA A 209 1.85 -1.83 -3.72
C ALA A 209 2.44 -1.45 -5.10
N ARG A 210 2.10 -2.19 -6.16
CA ARG A 210 2.53 -1.87 -7.53
C ARG A 210 1.89 -0.60 -8.06
N ALA A 211 0.57 -0.43 -7.90
CA ALA A 211 -0.15 0.75 -8.38
C ALA A 211 0.36 2.04 -7.72
N ILE A 212 0.59 2.02 -6.40
CA ILE A 212 1.18 3.16 -5.66
C ILE A 212 2.57 3.50 -6.22
N ALA A 213 3.39 2.49 -6.54
CA ALA A 213 4.73 2.71 -7.10
C ALA A 213 4.69 3.25 -8.54
N GLN A 214 3.83 2.68 -9.39
CA GLN A 214 3.66 3.08 -10.80
C GLN A 214 3.18 4.53 -10.93
N HIS A 215 2.19 4.93 -10.12
CA HIS A 215 1.66 6.31 -10.10
C HIS A 215 2.44 7.26 -9.17
N ARG A 216 3.59 6.81 -8.63
CA ARG A 216 4.45 7.55 -7.68
C ARG A 216 3.70 8.15 -6.48
N ALA A 217 2.63 7.50 -6.04
CA ALA A 217 1.62 8.08 -5.14
C ALA A 217 1.97 8.01 -3.64
N TRP A 218 3.18 7.58 -3.26
CA TRP A 218 3.57 7.27 -1.87
C TRP A 218 3.24 8.37 -0.84
N ASP A 219 3.36 9.63 -1.23
CA ASP A 219 3.21 10.80 -0.35
C ASP A 219 1.76 11.26 -0.19
N ARG A 220 0.85 10.79 -1.07
CA ARG A 220 -0.57 11.17 -1.10
C ARG A 220 -1.52 10.01 -0.83
N VAL A 221 -1.01 8.85 -0.41
CA VAL A 221 -1.84 7.71 -0.01
C VAL A 221 -1.62 7.31 1.44
N CYS A 222 -2.71 6.94 2.09
CA CYS A 222 -2.68 6.15 3.32
C CYS A 222 -3.29 4.78 3.02
N VAL A 223 -2.60 3.69 3.36
CA VAL A 223 -3.14 2.34 3.17
C VAL A 223 -3.75 1.79 4.46
N ALA A 224 -4.98 1.30 4.34
CA ALA A 224 -5.78 0.73 5.41
C ALA A 224 -6.03 -0.77 5.19
N SER A 225 -6.31 -1.47 6.28
CA SER A 225 -6.98 -2.77 6.25
C SER A 225 -7.42 -3.20 7.65
N PHE A 226 -8.66 -3.68 7.76
CA PHE A 226 -9.13 -4.40 8.96
C PHE A 226 -8.26 -5.65 9.25
N SER A 227 -7.67 -6.27 8.21
CA SER A 227 -6.75 -7.38 8.31
C SER A 227 -5.34 -6.94 8.75
N ALA A 228 -4.95 -7.35 9.96
CA ALA A 228 -3.58 -7.16 10.45
C ALA A 228 -2.53 -7.87 9.56
N ARG A 229 -2.91 -8.91 8.80
CA ARG A 229 -2.03 -9.58 7.84
C ARG A 229 -1.76 -8.70 6.62
N HIS A 230 -2.79 -8.07 6.05
CA HIS A 230 -2.64 -7.20 4.86
C HIS A 230 -1.75 -6.00 5.19
N LEU A 231 -2.01 -5.30 6.31
CA LEU A 231 -1.17 -4.16 6.75
C LEU A 231 0.30 -4.55 6.98
N ARG A 232 0.59 -5.73 7.54
CA ARG A 232 1.99 -6.20 7.71
C ARG A 232 2.68 -6.44 6.37
N LEU A 233 1.96 -6.91 5.36
CA LEU A 233 2.50 -7.11 4.02
C LEU A 233 2.67 -5.79 3.27
N LEU A 234 1.67 -4.90 3.30
CA LEU A 234 1.74 -3.56 2.72
C LEU A 234 2.93 -2.76 3.28
N ARG A 235 3.12 -2.74 4.61
CA ARG A 235 4.27 -2.08 5.25
C ARG A 235 5.63 -2.64 4.81
N ARG A 236 5.72 -3.93 4.49
CA ARG A 236 6.94 -4.56 3.96
C ARG A 236 7.20 -4.19 2.51
N LEU A 237 6.16 -4.06 1.69
CA LEU A 237 6.25 -3.74 0.26
C LEU A 237 6.46 -2.24 0.00
N LEU A 238 5.82 -1.37 0.79
CA LEU A 238 5.82 0.09 0.61
C LEU A 238 6.89 0.81 1.45
N GLY A 239 7.47 0.13 2.43
CA GLY A 239 8.45 0.70 3.35
C GLY A 239 7.86 1.78 4.29
N PRO A 240 8.73 2.56 4.97
CA PRO A 240 8.29 3.52 5.98
C PRO A 240 7.73 4.84 5.41
N ARG A 241 7.81 5.07 4.10
CA ARG A 241 7.37 6.32 3.45
C ARG A 241 5.85 6.47 3.40
N VAL A 242 5.12 5.38 3.24
CA VAL A 242 3.66 5.42 3.05
C VAL A 242 2.95 5.40 4.41
N ALA A 243 1.99 6.31 4.58
CA ALA A 243 1.12 6.33 5.75
C ALA A 243 0.27 5.04 5.82
N THR A 244 0.04 4.52 7.02
CA THR A 244 -0.79 3.31 7.20
C THR A 244 -1.71 3.45 8.41
N SER A 245 -2.95 2.99 8.28
CA SER A 245 -3.89 2.95 9.42
C SER A 245 -3.60 1.78 10.36
N HIS A 246 -4.39 1.65 11.44
CA HIS A 246 -4.36 0.47 12.32
C HIS A 246 -5.46 -0.53 11.93
N SER A 247 -5.15 -1.82 12.02
CA SER A 247 -6.15 -2.90 11.95
C SER A 247 -7.00 -2.95 13.22
N VAL A 248 -8.09 -3.73 13.21
CA VAL A 248 -8.97 -3.94 14.38
C VAL A 248 -8.18 -4.26 15.66
N VAL A 249 -7.21 -5.18 15.56
CA VAL A 249 -6.34 -5.56 16.69
C VAL A 249 -5.47 -4.40 17.18
N GLY A 250 -4.98 -3.55 16.26
CA GLY A 250 -4.21 -2.36 16.60
C GLY A 250 -5.05 -1.30 17.31
N VAL A 251 -6.29 -1.07 16.84
CA VAL A 251 -7.24 -0.14 17.48
C VAL A 251 -7.69 -0.68 18.85
N ALA A 252 -7.93 -1.98 18.97
CA ALA A 252 -8.24 -2.62 20.25
C ALA A 252 -7.10 -2.46 21.27
N ALA A 253 -5.85 -2.69 20.85
CA ALA A 253 -4.67 -2.45 21.69
C ALA A 253 -4.54 -0.96 22.10
N LEU A 254 -4.79 -0.03 21.17
CA LEU A 254 -4.77 1.41 21.45
C LEU A 254 -5.84 1.84 22.48
N ARG A 255 -7.01 1.20 22.48
CA ARG A 255 -8.10 1.47 23.44
C ARG A 255 -7.90 0.78 24.79
N ALA A 256 -7.35 -0.43 24.80
CA ALA A 256 -7.24 -1.27 26.01
C ALA A 256 -5.99 -1.00 26.84
N LEU A 257 -4.91 -0.48 26.24
CA LEU A 257 -3.65 -0.25 26.93
C LEU A 257 -3.53 1.18 27.44
N PRO A 258 -3.12 1.40 28.71
CA PRO A 258 -2.77 2.74 29.20
C PRO A 258 -1.73 3.40 28.28
N THR A 259 -1.78 4.72 28.13
CA THR A 259 -0.80 5.50 27.33
C THR A 259 0.66 5.22 27.70
N ALA A 260 0.94 4.89 28.96
CA ALA A 260 2.26 4.45 29.41
C ALA A 260 2.69 3.07 28.87
N ALA A 261 1.75 2.13 28.73
CA ALA A 261 2.00 0.80 28.14
C ALA A 261 2.13 0.88 26.61
N LEU A 262 1.32 1.72 25.95
CA LEU A 262 1.47 2.02 24.53
C LEU A 262 2.84 2.62 24.21
N ARG A 263 3.34 3.55 25.04
CA ARG A 263 4.71 4.07 24.94
C ARG A 263 5.78 2.98 25.07
N ARG A 264 5.54 1.90 25.83
CA ARG A 264 6.47 0.75 25.98
C ARG A 264 6.36 -0.31 24.87
N LEU A 265 5.30 -0.31 24.08
CA LEU A 265 5.20 -1.10 22.84
C LEU A 265 5.74 -0.32 21.63
N ALA A 266 5.59 1.00 21.65
CA ALA A 266 6.07 1.91 20.63
C ALA A 266 7.53 2.39 20.85
N VAL A 267 8.10 2.17 22.04
CA VAL A 267 9.55 2.19 22.29
C VAL A 267 9.93 0.83 22.85
N GLY A 268 10.71 0.04 22.09
CA GLY A 268 11.19 -1.28 22.53
C GLY A 268 11.92 -1.22 23.88
N PRO A 269 11.96 -2.34 24.63
CA PRO A 269 12.22 -2.31 26.07
C PRO A 269 13.51 -1.60 26.47
N VAL A 270 13.37 -0.71 27.45
CA VAL A 270 14.47 -0.12 28.20
C VAL A 270 14.60 -0.89 29.51
N GLY A 271 15.47 -1.90 29.49
CA GLY A 271 15.84 -2.78 30.61
C GLY A 271 16.92 -3.73 30.12
#